data_AF-A0A7W0QFU8-F1
#
_entry.id   AF-A0A7W0QFU8-F1
#
_cell.length_a   1.000
_cell.length_b   1.000
_cell.length_c   1.000
_cell.angle_alpha   90.00
_cell.angle_beta   90.00
_cell.angle_gamma   90.00
#
_symmetry.space_group_name_H-M   'P 1'
#
loop_
_entity.id
_entity.type
_entity.pdbx_description
1 polymer ?
#
loop_
_entity_poly.entity_id
_entity_poly.type
_entity_poly.pdbx_seq_one_letter_code
_entity_poly.pdbx_strand_id
1 'polypeptide(L)'
;RTSIGSIAAHLEAPSGSIYYRFASRDLLMASLWIRTARRSQQGALEAMAHPDVERAAVGAALHVVRWSRSHLTEARILMLYRREQLAAEWPGELGDELATLNRPLEEARHTFTRRLAAAGASANPTDVAFALVDVPFAAVRRSLVAGTAPPRRVDELVRLTCRTVLFGT
;
A
#
# COMPACT_ATOMS: atom_id res chain seq x y z
N ARG A 1 -3.40 -7.85 25.35
CA ARG A 1 -2.52 -6.72 24.97
C ARG A 1 -1.16 -7.30 24.62
N THR A 2 -0.70 -7.21 23.37
CA THR A 2 0.58 -7.79 22.93
C THR A 2 1.76 -6.99 23.48
N SER A 3 2.72 -7.63 24.16
CA SER A 3 3.97 -7.02 24.67
C SER A 3 5.20 -7.56 23.92
N ILE A 4 6.35 -6.86 23.99
CA ILE A 4 7.62 -7.39 23.44
C ILE A 4 7.95 -8.75 24.04
N GLY A 5 7.74 -8.94 25.35
CA GLY A 5 7.94 -10.24 26.00
C GLY A 5 7.06 -11.35 25.41
N SER A 6 5.79 -11.07 25.11
CA SER A 6 4.91 -12.05 24.45
C SER A 6 5.31 -12.37 23.01
N ILE A 7 5.88 -11.38 22.29
CA ILE A 7 6.41 -11.57 20.93
C ILE A 7 7.68 -12.43 20.98
N ALA A 8 8.60 -12.13 21.91
CA ALA A 8 9.82 -12.89 22.13
C ALA A 8 9.53 -14.37 22.46
N ALA A 9 8.58 -14.60 23.37
CA ALA A 9 8.14 -15.94 23.73
C ALA A 9 7.53 -16.69 22.54
N HIS A 10 6.73 -16.02 21.71
CA HIS A 10 6.16 -16.63 20.49
C HIS A 10 7.21 -16.92 19.41
N LEU A 11 8.27 -16.12 19.33
CA LEU A 11 9.37 -16.29 18.37
C LEU A 11 10.47 -17.23 18.90
N GLU A 12 10.32 -17.78 20.10
CA GLU A 12 11.35 -18.55 20.82
C GLU A 12 12.70 -17.82 20.88
N ALA A 13 12.67 -16.48 20.92
CA ALA A 13 13.84 -15.62 20.92
C ALA A 13 14.08 -14.99 22.30
N PRO A 14 15.33 -14.76 22.72
CA PRO A 14 15.60 -13.98 23.93
C PRO A 14 15.02 -12.58 23.80
N SER A 15 14.21 -12.14 24.75
CA SER A 15 13.59 -10.80 24.72
C SER A 15 14.63 -9.68 24.61
N GLY A 16 15.82 -9.86 25.18
CA GLY A 16 16.95 -8.94 25.09
C GLY A 16 17.42 -8.62 23.67
N SER A 17 17.32 -9.56 22.72
CA SER A 17 17.72 -9.30 21.32
C SER A 17 16.72 -8.41 20.59
N ILE A 18 15.43 -8.46 20.98
CA ILE A 18 14.39 -7.59 20.45
C ILE A 18 14.51 -6.18 21.04
N TYR A 19 14.74 -6.06 22.36
CA TYR A 19 14.95 -4.76 23.01
C TYR A 19 16.21 -4.03 22.51
N TYR A 20 17.26 -4.77 22.14
CA TYR A 20 18.46 -4.19 21.54
C TYR A 20 18.16 -3.50 20.20
N ARG A 21 17.23 -4.04 19.41
CA ARG A 21 16.88 -3.52 18.08
C ARG A 21 15.70 -2.55 18.09
N PHE A 22 14.79 -2.71 19.05
CA PHE A 22 13.59 -1.91 19.19
C PHE A 22 13.43 -1.48 20.66
N ALA A 23 13.76 -0.23 20.95
CA ALA A 23 13.66 0.36 22.28
C ALA A 23 12.23 0.35 22.85
N SER A 24 11.20 0.24 22.00
CA SER A 24 9.81 0.14 22.43
C SER A 24 8.97 -0.74 21.50
N ARG A 25 7.80 -1.18 22.01
CA ARG A 25 6.80 -1.88 21.21
C ARG A 25 6.32 -1.02 20.04
N ASP A 26 6.20 0.28 20.27
CA ASP A 26 5.67 1.19 19.27
C ASP A 26 6.71 1.42 18.16
N LEU A 27 8.00 1.47 18.49
CA LEU A 27 9.09 1.45 17.51
C LEU A 27 9.07 0.16 16.67
N LEU A 28 8.89 -1.00 17.30
CA LEU A 28 8.75 -2.28 16.59
C LEU A 28 7.56 -2.27 15.61
N MET A 29 6.39 -1.81 16.07
CA MET A 29 5.19 -1.74 15.24
C MET A 29 5.34 -0.76 14.08
N ALA A 30 5.99 0.38 14.32
CA ALA A 30 6.24 1.38 13.30
C ALA A 30 7.22 0.90 12.24
N SER A 31 8.35 0.30 12.63
CA SER A 31 9.28 -0.31 11.70
C SER A 31 8.64 -1.44 10.89
N LEU A 32 7.78 -2.26 11.51
CA LEU A 32 7.02 -3.27 10.79
C LEU A 32 6.09 -2.64 9.76
N TRP A 33 5.31 -1.63 10.15
CA TRP A 33 4.37 -0.96 9.27
C TRP A 33 5.06 -0.32 8.07
N ILE A 34 6.17 0.41 8.29
CA ILE A 34 6.96 1.04 7.22
C ILE A 34 7.50 -0.02 6.25
N ARG A 35 8.09 -1.10 6.77
CA ARG A 35 8.60 -2.21 5.95
C ARG A 35 7.47 -2.83 5.11
N THR A 36 6.32 -3.06 5.72
CA THR A 36 5.15 -3.62 5.04
C THR A 36 4.62 -2.66 3.97
N ALA A 37 4.59 -1.35 4.24
CA ALA A 37 4.18 -0.34 3.27
C ALA A 37 5.11 -0.35 2.05
N ARG A 38 6.44 -0.28 2.25
CA ARG A 38 7.42 -0.36 1.15
C ARG A 38 7.23 -1.61 0.30
N ARG A 39 7.07 -2.78 0.93
CA ARG A 39 6.82 -4.05 0.23
C ARG A 39 5.52 -4.03 -0.56
N SER A 40 4.46 -3.43 -0.02
CA SER A 40 3.18 -3.31 -0.71
C SER A 40 3.26 -2.36 -1.91
N GLN A 41 4.15 -1.36 -1.90
CA GLN A 41 4.26 -0.37 -2.97
C GLN A 41 5.03 -0.91 -4.18
N GLN A 42 5.96 -1.84 -3.96
CA GLN A 42 6.88 -2.34 -4.98
C GLN A 42 6.18 -2.80 -6.28
N GLY A 43 5.15 -3.65 -6.17
CA GLY A 43 4.48 -4.15 -7.37
C GLY A 43 3.66 -3.09 -8.12
N ALA A 44 3.21 -2.02 -7.45
CA ALA A 44 2.57 -0.89 -8.13
C ALA A 44 3.60 -0.06 -8.91
N LEU A 45 4.79 0.15 -8.35
CA LEU A 45 5.91 0.82 -9.03
C LEU A 45 6.33 0.04 -10.29
N GLU A 46 6.50 -1.28 -10.15
CA GLU A 46 6.82 -2.17 -11.27
C GLU A 46 5.73 -2.16 -12.35
N ALA A 47 4.47 -2.20 -11.95
CA ALA A 47 3.36 -2.15 -12.90
C ALA A 47 3.31 -0.81 -13.67
N MET A 48 3.49 0.33 -12.98
CA MET A 48 3.53 1.64 -13.63
C MET A 48 4.69 1.78 -14.62
N ALA A 49 5.78 1.05 -14.43
CA ALA A 49 6.94 1.06 -15.34
C ALA A 49 6.71 0.30 -16.66
N HIS A 50 5.65 -0.49 -16.78
CA HIS A 50 5.34 -1.24 -18.01
C HIS A 50 5.18 -0.26 -19.20
N PRO A 51 5.77 -0.51 -20.39
CA PRO A 51 5.81 0.45 -21.50
C PRO A 51 4.43 0.79 -22.09
N ASP A 52 3.56 -0.21 -22.23
CA ASP A 52 2.15 -0.03 -22.59
C ASP A 52 1.41 0.63 -21.41
N VAL A 53 0.87 1.83 -21.65
CA VAL A 53 0.24 2.69 -20.64
C VAL A 53 -1.06 2.09 -20.08
N GLU A 54 -1.82 1.37 -20.89
CA GLU A 54 -3.08 0.77 -20.45
C GLU A 54 -2.82 -0.46 -19.58
N ARG A 55 -1.86 -1.30 -19.99
CA ARG A 55 -1.37 -2.41 -19.15
C ARG A 55 -0.75 -1.91 -17.86
N ALA A 56 -0.02 -0.80 -17.89
CA ALA A 56 0.55 -0.18 -16.70
C ALA A 56 -0.53 0.30 -15.73
N ALA A 57 -1.54 1.02 -16.21
CA ALA A 57 -2.66 1.51 -15.41
C ALA A 57 -3.43 0.35 -14.75
N VAL A 58 -3.86 -0.63 -15.55
CA VAL A 58 -4.59 -1.80 -15.05
C VAL A 58 -3.73 -2.63 -14.10
N GLY A 59 -2.44 -2.80 -14.41
CA GLY A 59 -1.49 -3.51 -13.54
C GLY A 59 -1.37 -2.85 -12.17
N ALA A 60 -1.19 -1.53 -12.14
CA ALA A 60 -1.05 -0.76 -10.91
C ALA A 60 -2.35 -0.77 -10.08
N ALA A 61 -3.51 -0.57 -10.71
CA ALA A 61 -4.80 -0.62 -10.02
C ALA A 61 -5.11 -2.02 -9.44
N LEU A 62 -4.81 -3.08 -10.18
CA LEU A 62 -5.03 -4.45 -9.73
C LEU A 62 -4.02 -4.93 -8.68
N HIS A 63 -2.85 -4.32 -8.62
CA HIS A 63 -1.81 -4.68 -7.66
C HIS A 63 -2.33 -4.61 -6.22
N VAL A 64 -3.02 -3.53 -5.84
CA VAL A 64 -3.56 -3.36 -4.47
C VAL A 64 -4.50 -4.51 -4.10
N VAL A 65 -5.39 -4.90 -5.02
CA VAL A 65 -6.37 -5.98 -4.80
C VAL A 65 -5.68 -7.34 -4.68
N ARG A 66 -4.76 -7.64 -5.59
CA ARG A 66 -4.04 -8.91 -5.65
C ARG A 66 -3.08 -9.07 -4.47
N TRP A 67 -2.35 -8.02 -4.13
CA TRP A 67 -1.47 -8.01 -2.98
C TRP A 67 -2.25 -8.19 -1.68
N SER A 68 -3.39 -7.51 -1.54
CA SER A 68 -4.29 -7.68 -0.38
C SER A 68 -4.80 -9.11 -0.21
N ARG A 69 -5.04 -9.81 -1.32
CA ARG A 69 -5.46 -11.22 -1.32
C ARG A 69 -4.33 -12.16 -0.92
N SER A 70 -3.11 -11.92 -1.41
CA SER A 70 -1.94 -12.77 -1.13
C SER A 70 -1.28 -12.49 0.22
N HIS A 71 -1.49 -11.30 0.79
CA HIS A 71 -0.84 -10.83 2.02
C HIS A 71 -1.87 -10.27 3.01
N LEU A 72 -2.94 -11.03 3.30
CA LEU A 72 -4.11 -10.56 4.04
C LEU A 72 -3.76 -9.89 5.39
N THR A 73 -2.88 -10.50 6.19
CA THR A 73 -2.48 -9.94 7.49
C THR A 73 -1.75 -8.62 7.33
N GLU A 74 -0.81 -8.53 6.40
CA GLU A 74 -0.04 -7.32 6.09
C GLU A 74 -0.96 -6.21 5.54
N ALA A 75 -1.88 -6.56 4.64
CA ALA A 75 -2.84 -5.62 4.10
C ALA A 75 -3.82 -5.08 5.15
N ARG A 76 -4.22 -5.93 6.10
CA ARG A 76 -4.99 -5.51 7.27
C ARG A 76 -4.20 -4.56 8.15
N ILE A 77 -2.90 -4.80 8.35
CA ILE A 77 -2.03 -3.88 9.10
C ILE A 77 -2.03 -2.50 8.43
N LEU A 78 -1.80 -2.42 7.12
CA LEU A 78 -1.78 -1.14 6.41
C LEU A 78 -3.14 -0.43 6.38
N MET A 79 -4.24 -1.17 6.28
CA MET A 79 -5.59 -0.60 6.18
C MET A 79 -6.16 -0.16 7.53
N LEU A 80 -5.91 -0.91 8.60
CA LEU A 80 -6.51 -0.67 9.92
C LEU A 80 -5.67 0.25 10.79
N TYR A 81 -4.36 0.30 10.57
CA TYR A 81 -3.47 1.23 11.27
C TYR A 81 -3.14 2.39 10.33
N ARG A 82 -3.80 3.53 10.56
CA ARG A 82 -3.58 4.73 9.74
C ARG A 82 -2.29 5.42 10.14
N ARG A 83 -1.55 5.92 9.14
CA ARG A 83 -0.33 6.70 9.32
C ARG A 83 -0.53 7.84 10.32
N GLU A 84 -1.70 8.47 10.38
CA GLU A 84 -1.98 9.60 11.28
C GLU A 84 -2.17 9.17 12.74
N GLN A 85 -2.82 8.03 12.97
CA GLN A 85 -2.94 7.44 14.33
C GLN A 85 -1.57 6.97 14.83
N LEU A 86 -0.79 6.47 13.89
CA LEU A 86 0.55 6.00 14.12
C LEU A 86 1.53 7.18 14.37
N ALA A 87 1.52 8.23 13.55
CA ALA A 87 2.40 9.39 13.68
C ALA A 87 2.19 10.20 14.97
N ALA A 88 0.98 10.20 15.54
CA ALA A 88 0.71 10.84 16.83
C ALA A 88 1.29 10.07 18.03
N GLU A 89 1.54 8.76 17.86
CA GLU A 89 1.97 7.85 18.92
C GLU A 89 3.41 7.34 18.73
N TRP A 90 4.06 7.70 17.62
CA TRP A 90 5.32 7.11 17.20
C TRP A 90 6.57 7.90 17.64
N PRO A 91 7.68 7.20 17.89
CA PRO A 91 8.95 7.84 18.23
C PRO A 91 9.38 8.82 17.12
N GLY A 92 9.86 10.00 17.51
CA GLY A 92 10.34 11.02 16.58
C GLY A 92 11.47 10.54 15.65
N GLU A 93 12.17 9.48 16.05
CA GLU A 93 13.26 8.80 15.33
C GLU A 93 12.83 8.28 13.94
N LEU A 94 11.54 8.03 13.71
CA LEU A 94 11.01 7.55 12.42
C LEU A 94 10.40 8.65 11.55
N GLY A 95 10.43 9.91 11.99
CA GLY A 95 9.77 11.03 11.33
C GLY A 95 10.14 11.18 9.85
N ASP A 96 11.43 11.15 9.53
CA ASP A 96 11.94 11.31 8.16
C ASP A 96 11.57 10.11 7.26
N GLU A 97 11.63 8.90 7.80
CA GLU A 97 11.29 7.70 7.04
C GLU A 97 9.81 7.70 6.65
N LEU A 98 8.95 8.18 7.54
CA LEU A 98 7.51 8.30 7.29
C LEU A 98 7.17 9.46 6.37
N ALA A 99 7.85 10.60 6.53
CA ALA A 99 7.66 11.77 5.69
C ALA A 99 8.01 11.45 4.22
N THR A 100 9.00 10.58 4.00
CA THR A 100 9.49 10.26 2.66
C THR A 100 8.97 8.94 2.09
N LEU A 101 8.20 8.16 2.85
CA LEU A 101 7.75 6.82 2.47
C LEU A 101 7.01 6.77 1.12
N ASN A 102 6.15 7.75 0.85
CA ASN A 102 5.34 7.78 -0.38
C ASN A 102 6.04 8.47 -1.56
N ARG A 103 7.21 9.09 -1.35
CA ARG A 103 7.92 9.84 -2.40
C ARG A 103 8.14 9.03 -3.69
N PRO A 104 8.58 7.76 -3.65
CA PRO A 104 8.74 6.95 -4.87
C PRO A 104 7.43 6.75 -5.65
N LEU A 105 6.31 6.56 -4.93
CA LEU A 105 5.00 6.42 -5.58
C LEU A 105 4.54 7.72 -6.22
N GLU A 106 4.74 8.86 -5.55
CA GLU A 106 4.37 10.16 -6.13
C GLU A 106 5.20 10.48 -7.38
N GLU A 107 6.51 10.24 -7.34
CA GLU A 107 7.40 10.40 -8.51
C GLU A 107 7.00 9.49 -9.67
N ALA A 108 6.69 8.22 -9.39
CA ALA A 108 6.20 7.27 -10.37
C ALA A 108 4.86 7.70 -10.96
N ARG A 109 3.92 8.16 -10.12
CA ARG A 109 2.60 8.65 -10.55
C ARG A 109 2.74 9.88 -11.44
N HIS A 110 3.55 10.87 -11.07
CA HIS A 110 3.82 12.04 -11.90
C HIS A 110 4.41 11.65 -13.26
N THR A 111 5.34 10.70 -13.29
CA THR A 111 5.92 10.19 -14.54
C THR A 111 4.89 9.45 -15.38
N PHE A 112 4.05 8.65 -14.73
CA PHE A 112 2.99 7.89 -15.40
C PHE A 112 1.90 8.81 -15.97
N THR A 113 1.51 9.87 -15.24
CA THR A 113 0.58 10.89 -15.73
C THR A 113 1.07 11.56 -17.01
N ARG A 114 2.37 11.89 -17.11
CA ARG A 114 2.95 12.43 -18.35
C ARG A 114 2.85 11.43 -19.52
N ARG A 115 3.03 10.14 -19.24
CA ARG A 115 2.91 9.07 -20.25
C ARG A 115 1.46 8.87 -20.71
N LEU A 116 0.49 8.97 -19.81
CA LEU A 116 -0.93 8.97 -20.16
C LEU A 116 -1.28 10.13 -21.08
N ALA A 117 -0.80 11.35 -20.76
CA ALA A 117 -1.02 12.53 -21.59
C ALA A 117 -0.44 12.34 -23.00
N ALA A 118 0.79 11.83 -23.11
CA ALA A 118 1.44 11.56 -24.39
C ALA A 118 0.71 10.49 -25.23
N ALA A 119 -0.05 9.61 -24.59
CA ALA A 119 -0.86 8.57 -25.24
C ALA A 119 -2.31 9.01 -25.53
N GLY A 120 -2.69 10.28 -25.25
CA GLY A 120 -4.04 10.79 -25.46
C GLY A 120 -5.09 10.27 -24.45
N ALA A 121 -4.65 9.68 -23.34
CA ALA A 121 -5.50 9.23 -22.25
C ALA A 121 -5.77 10.35 -21.23
N SER A 122 -6.74 10.18 -20.33
CA SER A 122 -6.93 11.13 -19.22
C SER A 122 -5.67 11.17 -18.37
N ALA A 123 -5.12 12.37 -18.26
CA ALA A 123 -3.97 12.69 -17.44
C ALA A 123 -4.30 13.70 -16.35
N ASN A 124 -5.60 13.90 -16.06
CA ASN A 124 -6.01 14.72 -14.92
C ASN A 124 -5.49 14.04 -13.64
N PRO A 125 -4.71 14.73 -12.79
CA PRO A 125 -4.18 14.15 -11.56
C PRO A 125 -5.25 13.53 -10.65
N THR A 126 -6.46 14.10 -10.65
CA THR A 126 -7.62 13.58 -9.90
C THR A 126 -8.10 12.26 -10.47
N ASP A 127 -8.23 12.13 -11.80
CA ASP A 127 -8.67 10.89 -12.45
C ASP A 127 -7.65 9.77 -12.23
N VAL A 128 -6.35 10.10 -12.33
CA VAL A 128 -5.25 9.16 -12.07
C VAL A 128 -5.25 8.69 -10.62
N ALA A 129 -5.40 9.60 -9.65
CA ALA A 129 -5.50 9.23 -8.24
C ALA A 129 -6.74 8.37 -7.98
N PHE A 130 -7.89 8.75 -8.53
CA PHE A 130 -9.14 8.04 -8.36
C PHE A 130 -9.06 6.60 -8.89
N ALA A 131 -8.56 6.43 -10.11
CA ALA A 131 -8.46 5.13 -10.77
C ALA A 131 -7.42 4.19 -10.13
N LEU A 132 -6.26 4.73 -9.74
CA LEU A 132 -5.12 3.92 -9.29
C LEU A 132 -5.03 3.76 -7.77
N VAL A 133 -5.64 4.66 -7.00
CA VAL A 133 -5.53 4.70 -5.54
C VAL A 133 -6.91 4.55 -4.91
N ASP A 134 -7.81 5.51 -5.11
CA ASP A 134 -9.05 5.57 -4.34
C ASP A 134 -9.93 4.35 -4.56
N VAL A 135 -10.14 3.97 -5.83
CA VAL A 135 -10.98 2.84 -6.22
C VAL A 135 -10.42 1.50 -5.70
N PRO A 136 -9.15 1.12 -5.96
CA PRO A 136 -8.60 -0.13 -5.44
C PRO A 136 -8.60 -0.21 -3.90
N PHE A 137 -8.29 0.90 -3.20
CA PHE A 137 -8.31 0.92 -1.74
C PHE A 137 -9.74 0.76 -1.17
N ALA A 138 -10.72 1.47 -1.74
CA ALA A 138 -12.11 1.33 -1.36
C ALA A 138 -12.63 -0.09 -1.62
N ALA A 139 -12.25 -0.68 -2.76
CA ALA A 139 -12.68 -2.00 -3.20
C ALA A 139 -12.24 -3.13 -2.26
N VAL A 140 -11.06 -3.02 -1.64
CA VAL A 140 -10.56 -4.03 -0.68
C VAL A 140 -11.03 -3.78 0.75
N ARG A 141 -11.40 -2.54 1.10
CA ARG A 141 -11.65 -2.11 2.48
C ARG A 141 -12.64 -3.00 3.22
N ARG A 142 -13.80 -3.32 2.62
CA ARG A 142 -14.84 -4.14 3.28
C ARG A 142 -14.30 -5.52 3.68
N SER A 143 -13.63 -6.20 2.75
CA SER A 143 -13.08 -7.54 2.97
C SER A 143 -11.97 -7.48 4.01
N LEU A 144 -11.07 -6.49 3.90
CA LEU A 144 -9.98 -6.31 4.85
C LEU A 144 -10.48 -5.98 6.25
N VAL A 145 -11.52 -5.17 6.43
CA VAL A 145 -12.13 -4.96 7.76
C VAL A 145 -12.71 -6.26 8.32
N ALA A 146 -13.44 -7.02 7.49
CA ALA A 146 -14.04 -8.31 7.86
C ALA A 146 -13.03 -9.45 8.06
N GLY A 147 -11.74 -9.25 7.78
CA GLY A 147 -10.73 -10.30 7.93
C GLY A 147 -10.75 -11.34 6.83
N THR A 148 -11.31 -11.00 5.68
CA THR A 148 -11.45 -11.90 4.54
C THR A 148 -10.69 -11.38 3.33
N ALA A 149 -10.25 -12.30 2.48
CA ALA A 149 -9.56 -11.95 1.25
C ALA A 149 -10.54 -11.29 0.25
N PRO A 150 -10.14 -10.23 -0.48
CA PRO A 150 -10.97 -9.62 -1.51
C PRO A 150 -11.40 -10.65 -2.58
N PRO A 151 -12.71 -10.76 -2.91
CA PRO A 151 -13.20 -11.69 -3.93
C PRO A 151 -12.55 -11.46 -5.30
N ARG A 152 -12.44 -12.51 -6.13
CA ARG A 152 -11.85 -12.39 -7.49
C ARG A 152 -12.59 -11.42 -8.40
N ARG A 153 -13.93 -11.31 -8.25
CA ARG A 153 -14.76 -10.37 -9.01
C ARG A 153 -14.33 -8.91 -8.84
N VAL A 154 -13.66 -8.57 -7.72
CA VAL A 154 -13.15 -7.22 -7.49
C VAL A 154 -12.11 -6.82 -8.55
N ASP A 155 -11.30 -7.76 -9.05
CA ASP A 155 -10.33 -7.48 -10.11
C ASP A 155 -11.03 -6.96 -11.38
N GLU A 156 -12.20 -7.52 -11.73
CA GLU A 156 -12.93 -7.08 -12.93
C GLU A 156 -13.54 -5.69 -12.75
N LEU A 157 -14.09 -5.40 -11.57
CA LEU A 157 -14.67 -4.09 -11.26
C LEU A 157 -13.60 -2.99 -11.27
N VAL A 158 -12.46 -3.24 -10.61
CA VAL A 158 -11.34 -2.29 -10.57
C VAL A 158 -10.75 -2.08 -11.98
N ARG A 159 -10.60 -3.14 -12.77
CA ARG A 159 -10.15 -3.03 -14.16
C ARG A 159 -11.10 -2.18 -15.00
N LEU A 160 -12.40 -2.43 -14.91
CA LEU A 160 -13.41 -1.69 -15.66
C LEU A 160 -13.37 -0.21 -15.28
N THR A 161 -13.43 0.12 -13.99
CA THR A 161 -13.38 1.51 -13.53
C THR A 161 -12.09 2.20 -13.97
N CYS A 162 -10.93 1.54 -13.85
CA CYS A 162 -9.67 2.09 -14.30
C CYS A 162 -9.66 2.40 -15.80
N ARG A 163 -10.20 1.49 -16.63
CA ARG A 163 -10.31 1.69 -18.07
C ARG A 163 -11.23 2.84 -18.44
N THR A 164 -12.40 2.89 -17.81
CA THR A 164 -13.41 3.90 -18.11
C THR A 164 -12.95 5.29 -17.71
N VAL A 165 -12.33 5.43 -16.54
CA VAL A 165 -11.84 6.73 -16.04
C VAL A 165 -10.67 7.25 -16.86
N LEU A 166 -9.72 6.38 -17.23
CA LEU A 166 -8.47 6.82 -17.87
C LEU A 166 -8.52 6.81 -19.40
N PHE A 167 -9.30 5.93 -20.00
CA PHE A 167 -9.30 5.69 -21.44
C PHE A 167 -10.69 5.83 -22.08
N GLY A 168 -11.76 6.03 -21.30
CA GLY A 168 -13.13 6.17 -21.82
C GLY A 168 -13.70 4.89 -22.43
N THR A 169 -13.16 3.72 -22.08
CA THR A 169 -13.57 2.39 -22.56
C THR A 169 -13.94 1.45 -21.41
#